data_AF-A0AAN8IRA7-F1
#
_entry.id   AF-A0AAN8IRA7-F1
#
_cell.length_a   1.000
_cell.length_b   1.000
_cell.length_c   1.000
_cell.angle_alpha   90.00
_cell.angle_beta   90.00
_cell.angle_gamma   90.00
#
_symmetry.space_group_name_H-M   'P 1'
#
loop_
_entity.id
_entity.type
_entity.pdbx_description
1 polymer ?
#
loop_
_entity_poly.entity_id
_entity_poly.type
_entity_poly.pdbx_seq_one_letter_code
_entity_poly.pdbx_strand_id
1 'polypeptide(L)'
;MSSIGGGATSIVISFAKTKKLQVNFLINGILSSIVSITAMCAVSRPWHALIVGGVSAAFSISVLPLLERLKVDDPVGIVPIHLTSSIWGMTAVGIFCEKDRHLSGATNGLSGLLYSGDFTLLGVQLLCTLTVLVYSATFGLLVLVLISKSPLGLRVTDYEEQIGADVIEHGLAGTNVARYVLEKPLSTRTFQTVTKAITKWKMLAKTKSRSKRMEQARQKRLTEEQAFTATDTTPTVNGANGGISKFAINIPMAL
;
A
#
# COMPACT_ATOMS: atom_id res chain seq x y z
N MET A 1 -8.09 7.35 -10.80
CA MET A 1 -9.00 6.42 -10.08
C MET A 1 -8.55 4.97 -10.16
N SER A 2 -7.99 4.49 -11.28
CA SER A 2 -7.47 3.12 -11.37
C SER A 2 -6.47 2.76 -10.25
N SER A 3 -5.49 3.64 -9.99
CA SER A 3 -4.52 3.50 -8.89
C SER A 3 -5.17 3.37 -7.51
N ILE A 4 -6.32 4.03 -7.30
CA ILE A 4 -7.07 3.95 -6.04
C ILE A 4 -7.73 2.57 -5.93
N GLY A 5 -8.36 2.09 -7.00
CA GLY A 5 -8.96 0.74 -7.05
C GLY A 5 -7.91 -0.36 -6.87
N GLY A 6 -6.78 -0.25 -7.58
CA GLY A 6 -5.65 -1.18 -7.45
C GLY A 6 -5.04 -1.16 -6.06
N GLY A 7 -4.75 0.03 -5.52
CA GLY A 7 -4.20 0.19 -4.17
C GLY A 7 -5.13 -0.35 -3.08
N ALA A 8 -6.43 -0.02 -3.13
CA ALA A 8 -7.41 -0.52 -2.18
C ALA A 8 -7.52 -2.06 -2.23
N THR A 9 -7.58 -2.63 -3.44
CA THR A 9 -7.62 -4.09 -3.62
C THR A 9 -6.36 -4.76 -3.08
N SER A 10 -5.19 -4.14 -3.30
CA SER A 10 -3.91 -4.64 -2.80
C SER A 10 -3.82 -4.64 -1.28
N ILE A 11 -4.34 -3.58 -0.64
CA ILE A 11 -4.44 -3.49 0.83
C ILE A 11 -5.30 -4.64 1.34
N VAL A 12 -6.49 -4.83 0.76
CA VAL A 12 -7.42 -5.89 1.14
C VAL A 12 -6.77 -7.27 0.99
N ILE A 13 -6.17 -7.56 -0.17
CA ILE A 13 -5.49 -8.84 -0.42
C ILE A 13 -4.32 -9.05 0.54
N SER A 14 -3.52 -8.02 0.79
CA SER A 14 -2.39 -8.09 1.71
C SER A 14 -2.83 -8.45 3.13
N PHE A 15 -3.84 -7.74 3.67
CA PHE A 15 -4.37 -8.03 5.00
C PHE A 15 -5.06 -9.40 5.05
N ALA A 16 -5.75 -9.80 3.97
CA ALA A 16 -6.38 -11.11 3.89
C ALA A 16 -5.35 -12.25 3.97
N LYS A 17 -4.26 -12.17 3.20
CA LYS A 17 -3.24 -13.24 3.10
C LYS A 17 -2.26 -13.24 4.27
N THR A 18 -1.83 -12.07 4.75
CA THR A 18 -0.65 -11.96 5.62
C THR A 18 -0.95 -11.31 6.98
N LYS A 19 -2.20 -10.83 7.19
CA LYS A 19 -2.62 -10.04 8.36
C LYS A 19 -1.80 -8.76 8.60
N LYS A 20 -0.94 -8.39 7.65
CA LYS A 20 -0.11 -7.18 7.66
C LYS A 20 -0.20 -6.50 6.31
N LEU A 21 0.19 -5.23 6.26
CA LEU A 21 0.34 -4.51 5.01
C LEU A 21 1.73 -4.80 4.41
N GLN A 22 1.77 -5.51 3.29
CA GLN A 22 2.96 -5.76 2.51
C GLN A 22 3.12 -4.66 1.46
N VAL A 23 4.25 -3.95 1.53
CA VAL A 23 4.57 -2.85 0.62
C VAL A 23 4.69 -3.35 -0.82
N ASN A 24 5.26 -4.53 -1.04
CA ASN A 24 5.41 -5.12 -2.38
C ASN A 24 4.05 -5.35 -3.06
N PHE A 25 3.05 -5.89 -2.34
CA PHE A 25 1.72 -6.09 -2.91
C PHE A 25 1.03 -4.76 -3.22
N LEU A 26 1.19 -3.76 -2.34
CA LEU A 26 0.64 -2.43 -2.56
C LEU A 26 1.24 -1.77 -3.81
N ILE A 27 2.57 -1.76 -3.93
CA ILE A 27 3.27 -1.16 -5.07
C ILE A 27 2.91 -1.91 -6.36
N ASN A 28 3.00 -3.24 -6.36
CA ASN A 28 2.73 -4.03 -7.56
C ASN A 28 1.28 -3.89 -8.02
N GLY A 29 0.31 -3.82 -7.12
CA GLY A 29 -1.07 -3.61 -7.52
C GLY A 29 -1.38 -2.18 -7.96
N ILE A 30 -0.73 -1.16 -7.40
CA ILE A 30 -0.82 0.21 -7.94
C ILE A 30 -0.22 0.27 -9.35
N LEU A 31 0.97 -0.29 -9.55
CA LEU A 31 1.64 -0.33 -10.86
C LEU A 31 0.82 -1.12 -11.89
N SER A 32 0.32 -2.29 -11.51
CA SER A 32 -0.56 -3.10 -12.36
C SER A 32 -1.82 -2.33 -12.79
N SER A 33 -2.45 -1.61 -11.86
CA SER A 33 -3.68 -0.86 -12.16
C SER A 33 -3.46 0.31 -13.13
N ILE A 34 -2.32 1.01 -13.07
CA ILE A 34 -2.01 2.07 -14.03
C ILE A 34 -1.70 1.49 -15.40
N VAL A 35 -1.06 0.32 -15.48
CA VAL A 35 -0.81 -0.37 -16.75
C VAL A 35 -2.13 -0.80 -17.39
N SER A 36 -3.02 -1.43 -16.65
CA SER A 36 -4.28 -1.94 -17.22
C SER A 36 -5.20 -0.83 -17.76
N ILE A 37 -5.31 0.31 -17.07
CA ILE A 37 -6.19 1.40 -17.52
C ILE A 37 -5.68 2.12 -18.77
N THR A 38 -4.39 1.98 -19.13
CA THR A 38 -3.82 2.66 -20.31
C THR A 38 -4.57 2.34 -21.60
N ALA A 39 -5.09 1.12 -21.74
CA ALA A 39 -5.77 0.66 -22.95
C ALA A 39 -7.08 1.40 -23.24
N MET A 40 -7.75 1.95 -22.22
CA MET A 40 -9.05 2.61 -22.36
C MET A 40 -9.12 3.96 -21.63
N CYS A 41 -7.99 4.58 -21.29
CA CYS A 41 -7.96 5.78 -20.46
C CYS A 41 -8.80 6.93 -21.03
N ALA A 42 -8.84 7.07 -22.36
CA ALA A 42 -9.59 8.10 -23.07
C ALA A 42 -11.10 7.85 -23.17
N VAL A 43 -11.54 6.60 -23.02
CA VAL A 43 -12.94 6.16 -23.23
C VAL A 43 -13.55 5.52 -21.98
N SER A 44 -12.85 5.60 -20.85
CA SER A 44 -13.28 5.03 -19.57
C SER A 44 -14.06 6.05 -18.74
N ARG A 45 -15.11 5.59 -18.07
CA ARG A 45 -15.80 6.37 -17.03
C ARG A 45 -15.08 6.21 -15.69
N PRO A 46 -15.21 7.18 -14.77
CA PRO A 46 -14.58 7.16 -13.45
C PRO A 46 -14.70 5.83 -12.69
N TRP A 47 -15.88 5.21 -12.74
CA TRP A 47 -16.16 3.95 -12.04
C TRP A 47 -15.56 2.72 -12.73
N HIS A 48 -15.44 2.71 -14.08
CA HIS A 48 -14.72 1.67 -14.81
C HIS A 48 -13.28 1.58 -14.33
N ALA A 49 -12.62 2.74 -14.19
CA ALA A 49 -11.24 2.80 -13.77
C ALA A 49 -11.02 2.12 -12.41
N LEU A 50 -11.94 2.27 -11.45
CA LEU A 50 -11.85 1.60 -10.14
C LEU A 50 -11.88 0.08 -10.26
N ILE A 51 -12.81 -0.45 -11.06
CA ILE A 51 -13.00 -1.90 -11.24
C ILE A 51 -11.84 -2.50 -12.03
N VAL A 52 -11.50 -1.91 -13.18
CA VAL A 52 -10.42 -2.37 -14.04
C VAL A 52 -9.09 -2.39 -13.26
N GLY A 53 -8.81 -1.32 -12.53
CA GLY A 53 -7.62 -1.23 -11.68
C GLY A 53 -7.60 -2.23 -10.53
N GLY A 54 -8.73 -2.42 -9.85
CA GLY A 54 -8.85 -3.38 -8.74
C GLY A 54 -8.65 -4.82 -9.19
N VAL A 55 -9.32 -5.22 -10.28
CA VAL A 55 -9.19 -6.57 -10.85
C VAL A 55 -7.78 -6.82 -11.36
N SER A 56 -7.16 -5.82 -12.01
CA SER A 56 -5.77 -5.90 -12.45
C SER A 56 -4.81 -6.19 -11.29
N ALA A 57 -4.95 -5.46 -10.18
CA ALA A 57 -4.12 -5.66 -9.00
C ALA A 57 -4.28 -7.08 -8.41
N ALA A 58 -5.50 -7.61 -8.41
CA ALA A 58 -5.76 -8.98 -7.95
C ALA A 58 -5.06 -10.03 -8.84
N PHE A 59 -5.09 -9.86 -10.17
CA PHE A 59 -4.36 -10.74 -11.09
C PHE A 59 -2.86 -10.66 -10.88
N SER A 60 -2.29 -9.46 -10.84
CA SER A 60 -0.85 -9.25 -10.66
C SER A 60 -0.31 -9.90 -9.38
N ILE A 61 -0.99 -9.67 -8.24
CA ILE A 61 -0.58 -10.26 -6.94
C ILE A 61 -0.71 -11.79 -6.94
N SER A 62 -1.65 -12.35 -7.71
CA SER A 62 -1.85 -13.80 -7.80
C SER A 62 -0.80 -14.50 -8.65
N VAL A 63 -0.16 -13.79 -9.58
CA VAL A 63 0.86 -14.32 -10.50
C VAL A 63 2.24 -14.40 -9.84
N LEU A 64 2.54 -13.54 -8.86
CA LEU A 64 3.81 -13.58 -8.09
C LEU A 64 4.17 -14.99 -7.57
N PRO A 65 3.31 -15.68 -6.77
CA PRO A 65 3.63 -17.02 -6.28
C PRO A 65 3.66 -18.08 -7.39
N LEU A 66 3.04 -17.82 -8.56
CA LEU A 66 3.11 -18.73 -9.69
C LEU A 66 4.49 -18.67 -10.37
N LEU A 67 5.05 -17.47 -10.53
CA LEU A 67 6.41 -17.30 -11.06
C LEU A 67 7.45 -17.95 -10.15
N GLU A 68 7.32 -17.78 -8.83
CA GLU A 68 8.20 -18.43 -7.85
C GLU A 68 8.15 -19.96 -7.99
N ARG A 69 6.96 -20.54 -8.18
CA ARG A 69 6.80 -21.98 -8.41
C ARG A 69 7.41 -22.45 -9.72
N LEU A 70 7.38 -21.61 -10.76
CA LEU A 70 7.99 -21.88 -12.06
C LEU A 70 9.52 -21.63 -12.04
N LYS A 71 10.08 -21.17 -10.92
CA LYS A 71 11.50 -20.81 -10.77
C LYS A 71 11.96 -19.79 -11.82
N VAL A 72 11.05 -18.88 -12.21
CA VAL A 72 11.37 -17.77 -13.10
C VAL A 72 11.78 -16.60 -12.23
N ASP A 73 13.05 -16.19 -12.34
CA ASP A 73 13.59 -15.05 -11.63
C ASP A 73 13.29 -13.76 -12.40
N ASP A 74 12.22 -13.07 -11.98
CA ASP A 74 11.81 -11.76 -12.49
C ASP A 74 12.10 -10.70 -11.42
N PRO A 75 13.31 -10.11 -11.39
CA PRO A 75 13.77 -9.27 -10.29
C PRO A 75 12.97 -7.96 -10.16
N VAL A 76 12.36 -7.50 -11.27
CA VAL A 76 11.61 -6.24 -11.34
C VAL A 76 10.09 -6.48 -11.29
N GLY A 77 9.63 -7.72 -11.46
CA GLY A 77 8.20 -8.05 -11.50
C GLY A 77 7.53 -7.59 -12.80
N ILE A 78 8.26 -7.59 -13.92
CA ILE A 78 7.76 -7.15 -15.22
C ILE A 78 6.61 -8.03 -15.70
N VAL A 79 6.69 -9.35 -15.52
CA VAL A 79 5.65 -10.28 -16.00
C VAL A 79 4.35 -10.13 -15.21
N PRO A 80 4.33 -10.17 -13.86
CA PRO A 80 3.10 -9.94 -13.08
C PRO A 80 2.51 -8.54 -13.25
N ILE A 81 3.32 -7.51 -13.51
CA ILE A 81 2.81 -6.13 -13.61
C ILE A 81 2.40 -5.81 -15.03
N HIS A 82 3.21 -6.12 -16.04
CA HIS A 82 2.94 -5.71 -17.41
C HIS A 82 2.13 -6.75 -18.17
N LEU A 83 2.58 -8.00 -18.23
CA LEU A 83 1.94 -9.01 -19.08
C LEU A 83 0.49 -9.25 -18.66
N THR A 84 0.25 -9.56 -17.38
CA THR A 84 -1.10 -9.92 -16.92
C THR A 84 -2.04 -8.72 -16.90
N SER A 85 -1.52 -7.54 -16.56
CA SER A 85 -2.33 -6.30 -16.53
C SER A 85 -2.66 -5.79 -17.93
N SER A 86 -1.76 -5.97 -18.91
CA SER A 86 -2.03 -5.65 -20.30
C SER A 86 -3.09 -6.59 -20.89
N ILE A 87 -2.99 -7.90 -20.65
CA ILE A 87 -4.03 -8.85 -21.10
C ILE A 87 -5.39 -8.48 -20.51
N TRP A 88 -5.44 -8.19 -19.20
CA TRP A 88 -6.67 -7.75 -18.56
C TRP A 88 -7.15 -6.38 -19.08
N GLY A 89 -6.26 -5.42 -19.28
CA GLY A 89 -6.60 -4.08 -19.79
C GLY A 89 -7.21 -4.11 -21.19
N MET A 90 -6.64 -4.90 -22.11
CA MET A 90 -7.18 -5.11 -23.45
C MET A 90 -8.54 -5.81 -23.41
N THR A 91 -8.68 -6.81 -22.53
CA THR A 91 -9.96 -7.47 -22.28
C THR A 91 -11.01 -6.49 -21.74
N ALA A 92 -10.61 -5.60 -20.82
CA ALA A 92 -11.47 -4.60 -20.23
C ALA A 92 -11.97 -3.56 -21.26
N VAL A 93 -11.16 -3.19 -22.25
CA VAL A 93 -11.63 -2.37 -23.40
C VAL A 93 -12.81 -3.07 -24.09
N GLY A 94 -12.68 -4.36 -24.36
CA GLY A 94 -13.73 -5.17 -25.00
C GLY A 94 -15.02 -5.30 -24.18
N ILE A 95 -14.95 -5.11 -22.86
CA ILE A 95 -16.10 -5.27 -21.95
C ILE A 95 -16.75 -3.92 -21.62
N PHE A 96 -15.94 -2.94 -21.22
CA PHE A 96 -16.37 -1.70 -20.56
C PHE A 96 -16.29 -0.45 -21.46
N CYS A 97 -15.84 -0.55 -22.71
CA CYS A 97 -15.79 0.63 -23.57
C CYS A 97 -17.19 1.12 -23.94
N GLU A 98 -17.52 2.35 -23.54
CA GLU A 98 -18.78 3.00 -23.90
C GLU A 98 -18.58 3.84 -25.17
N LYS A 99 -19.66 4.07 -25.93
CA LYS A 99 -19.64 5.02 -27.05
C LYS A 99 -19.55 6.43 -26.50
N ASP A 100 -18.43 7.11 -26.78
CA ASP A 100 -18.27 8.52 -26.46
C ASP A 100 -18.64 9.40 -27.66
N ARG A 101 -19.40 10.48 -27.42
CA ARG A 101 -19.82 11.44 -28.45
C ARG A 101 -18.65 12.24 -29.02
N HIS A 102 -17.60 12.45 -28.24
CA HIS A 102 -16.40 13.20 -28.62
C HIS A 102 -15.28 12.29 -29.13
N LEU A 103 -15.33 10.99 -28.81
CA LEU A 103 -14.34 9.99 -29.24
C LEU A 103 -14.97 8.84 -30.06
N SER A 104 -15.99 9.13 -30.86
CA SER A 104 -16.71 8.09 -31.62
C SER A 104 -15.82 7.31 -32.61
N GLY A 105 -14.70 7.90 -33.04
CA GLY A 105 -13.69 7.25 -33.88
C GLY A 105 -12.69 6.35 -33.13
N ALA A 106 -12.59 6.44 -31.80
CA ALA A 106 -11.57 5.72 -31.02
C ALA A 106 -11.72 4.19 -31.10
N THR A 107 -12.95 3.70 -31.28
CA THR A 107 -13.27 2.27 -31.40
C THR A 107 -13.89 1.91 -32.74
N ASN A 108 -13.73 2.75 -33.78
CA ASN A 108 -14.40 2.58 -35.07
C ASN A 108 -15.92 2.41 -34.94
N GLY A 109 -16.54 3.10 -33.98
CA GLY A 109 -17.98 3.01 -33.71
C GLY A 109 -18.43 1.73 -32.99
N LEU A 110 -17.53 0.86 -32.56
CA LEU A 110 -17.85 -0.31 -31.75
C LEU A 110 -17.97 0.05 -30.26
N SER A 111 -18.73 -0.73 -29.50
CA SER A 111 -18.85 -0.61 -28.05
C SER A 111 -18.55 -1.94 -27.38
N GLY A 112 -18.15 -1.87 -26.13
CA GLY A 112 -17.86 -3.02 -25.30
C GLY A 112 -19.12 -3.83 -24.98
N LEU A 113 -18.88 -5.09 -24.62
CA LEU A 113 -19.90 -6.12 -24.45
C LEU A 113 -21.04 -5.70 -23.51
N LEU A 114 -20.76 -4.94 -22.45
CA LEU A 114 -21.78 -4.50 -21.50
C LEU A 114 -22.77 -3.47 -22.08
N TYR A 115 -22.38 -2.80 -23.15
CA TYR A 115 -23.16 -1.70 -23.75
C TYR A 115 -23.82 -2.10 -25.06
N SER A 116 -23.10 -2.82 -25.93
CA SER A 116 -23.63 -3.28 -27.23
C SER A 116 -24.29 -4.65 -27.16
N GLY A 117 -23.93 -5.49 -26.17
CA GLY A 117 -24.23 -6.92 -26.19
C GLY A 117 -23.44 -7.70 -27.26
N ASP A 118 -22.54 -7.03 -27.98
CA ASP A 118 -21.79 -7.60 -29.09
C ASP A 118 -20.36 -7.98 -28.66
N PHE A 119 -19.90 -9.14 -29.13
CA PHE A 119 -18.58 -9.67 -28.87
C PHE A 119 -17.52 -9.18 -29.86
N THR A 120 -17.90 -8.44 -30.92
CA THR A 120 -16.97 -7.97 -31.96
C THR A 120 -15.80 -7.20 -31.37
N LEU A 121 -16.04 -6.20 -30.51
CA LEU A 121 -14.95 -5.42 -29.92
C LEU A 121 -14.06 -6.29 -29.04
N LEU A 122 -14.65 -7.15 -28.22
CA LEU A 122 -13.88 -8.06 -27.36
C LEU A 122 -13.00 -9.01 -28.17
N GLY A 123 -13.54 -9.61 -29.24
CA GLY A 123 -12.80 -10.48 -30.15
C GLY A 123 -11.63 -9.75 -30.82
N VAL A 124 -11.84 -8.53 -31.30
CA VAL A 124 -10.78 -7.70 -31.90
C VAL A 124 -9.68 -7.39 -30.88
N GLN A 125 -10.02 -7.03 -29.64
CA GLN A 125 -9.01 -6.74 -28.61
C GLN A 125 -8.22 -7.99 -28.19
N LEU A 126 -8.88 -9.15 -28.08
CA LEU A 126 -8.20 -10.41 -27.77
C LEU A 126 -7.29 -10.86 -28.92
N LEU A 127 -7.72 -10.71 -30.17
CA LEU A 127 -6.90 -10.99 -31.34
C LEU A 127 -5.68 -10.06 -31.40
N CYS A 128 -5.87 -8.76 -31.13
CA CYS A 128 -4.78 -7.80 -31.02
C CYS A 128 -3.79 -8.20 -29.92
N THR A 129 -4.29 -8.55 -28.74
CA THR A 129 -3.49 -9.00 -27.60
C THR A 129 -2.66 -10.23 -27.96
N LEU A 130 -3.28 -11.24 -28.60
CA LEU A 130 -2.58 -12.45 -29.03
C LEU A 130 -1.52 -12.14 -30.09
N THR A 131 -1.84 -11.29 -31.06
CA THR A 131 -0.92 -10.90 -32.14
C THR A 131 0.31 -10.19 -31.58
N VAL A 132 0.11 -9.23 -30.69
CA VAL A 132 1.21 -8.50 -30.02
C VAL A 132 2.03 -9.46 -29.14
N LEU A 133 1.38 -10.35 -28.38
CA LEU A 133 2.06 -11.33 -27.54
C LEU A 133 2.96 -12.25 -28.37
N VAL A 134 2.42 -12.83 -29.45
CA VAL A 134 3.19 -13.72 -30.34
C VAL A 134 4.34 -12.96 -31.00
N TYR A 135 4.08 -11.77 -31.53
CA TYR A 135 5.11 -10.95 -32.17
C TYR A 135 6.23 -10.57 -31.19
N SER A 136 5.89 -10.03 -30.02
CA SER A 136 6.87 -9.61 -29.01
C SER A 136 7.66 -10.80 -28.45
N ALA A 137 7.02 -11.94 -28.20
CA ALA A 137 7.69 -13.14 -27.72
C ALA A 137 8.65 -13.73 -28.78
N THR A 138 8.19 -13.86 -30.02
CA THR A 138 9.00 -14.45 -31.10
C THR A 138 10.17 -13.54 -31.49
N PHE A 139 9.90 -12.26 -31.74
CA PHE A 139 10.93 -11.30 -32.13
C PHE A 139 11.88 -10.99 -30.98
N GLY A 140 11.36 -10.84 -29.75
CA GLY A 140 12.19 -10.64 -28.56
C GLY A 140 13.13 -11.82 -28.32
N LEU A 141 12.63 -13.06 -28.38
CA LEU A 141 13.46 -14.25 -28.25
C LEU A 141 14.50 -14.36 -29.37
N LEU A 142 14.11 -14.08 -30.62
CA LEU A 142 15.02 -14.08 -31.76
C LEU A 142 16.18 -13.09 -31.53
N VAL A 143 15.87 -11.85 -31.17
CA VAL A 143 16.88 -10.81 -30.91
C VAL A 143 17.78 -11.21 -29.74
N LEU A 144 17.21 -11.72 -28.64
CA LEU A 144 17.98 -12.18 -27.47
C LEU A 144 18.95 -13.31 -27.84
N VAL A 145 18.50 -14.30 -28.63
CA VAL A 145 19.36 -15.41 -29.09
C VAL A 145 20.45 -14.91 -30.04
N LEU A 146 20.15 -13.99 -30.94
CA LEU A 146 21.13 -13.41 -31.85
C LEU A 146 22.21 -12.61 -31.09
N ILE A 147 21.81 -11.77 -30.14
CA ILE A 147 22.75 -10.99 -29.31
C ILE A 147 23.55 -11.92 -28.41
N SER A 148 22.93 -12.94 -27.81
CA SER A 148 23.63 -13.90 -26.95
C SER A 148 24.70 -14.71 -27.68
N LYS A 149 24.58 -14.90 -29.00
CA LYS A 149 25.60 -15.55 -29.84
C LYS A 149 26.60 -14.57 -30.46
N SER A 150 26.35 -13.27 -30.32
CA SER A 150 27.24 -12.21 -30.80
C SER A 150 28.39 -11.98 -29.82
N PRO A 151 29.52 -11.40 -30.27
CA PRO A 151 30.65 -11.09 -29.39
C PRO A 151 30.33 -10.02 -28.32
N LEU A 152 29.19 -9.34 -28.40
CA LEU A 152 28.76 -8.36 -27.40
C LEU A 152 28.28 -9.03 -26.10
N GLY A 153 27.73 -10.24 -26.19
CA GLY A 153 27.07 -10.90 -25.06
C GLY A 153 25.86 -10.12 -24.52
N LEU A 154 25.13 -10.71 -23.58
CA LEU A 154 24.03 -10.03 -22.86
C LEU A 154 24.14 -10.21 -21.34
N ARG A 155 24.65 -11.36 -20.90
CA ARG A 155 24.81 -11.71 -19.49
C ARG A 155 26.29 -11.70 -19.14
N VAL A 156 26.60 -11.11 -17.99
CA VAL A 156 27.93 -11.18 -17.37
C VAL A 156 28.28 -12.63 -17.00
N THR A 157 29.56 -12.92 -16.87
CA THR A 157 30.00 -14.26 -16.42
C THR A 157 29.63 -14.49 -14.95
N ASP A 158 29.51 -15.74 -14.51
CA ASP A 158 29.17 -16.07 -13.11
C ASP A 158 30.13 -15.44 -12.10
N TYR A 159 31.42 -15.31 -12.48
CA TYR A 159 32.43 -14.66 -11.66
C TYR A 159 32.20 -13.15 -11.55
N GLU A 160 31.88 -12.48 -12.65
CA GLU A 160 31.52 -11.06 -12.68
C GLU A 160 30.19 -10.79 -11.97
N GLU A 161 29.23 -11.70 -12.07
CA GLU A 161 27.94 -11.64 -11.36
C GLU A 161 28.16 -11.67 -9.84
N GLN A 162 29.10 -12.48 -9.35
CA GLN A 162 29.46 -12.54 -7.92
C GLN A 162 30.20 -11.28 -7.42
N ILE A 163 31.02 -10.65 -8.27
CA ILE A 163 31.70 -9.38 -7.94
C ILE A 163 30.70 -8.21 -7.91
N GLY A 164 29.71 -8.25 -8.81
CA GLY A 164 28.67 -7.25 -8.97
C GLY A 164 28.93 -6.31 -10.15
N ALA A 165 27.86 -6.04 -10.92
CA ALA A 165 27.91 -5.19 -12.11
C ALA A 165 28.36 -3.74 -11.80
N ASP A 166 28.11 -3.23 -10.59
CA ASP A 166 28.58 -1.92 -10.15
C ASP A 166 30.11 -1.79 -10.21
N VAL A 167 30.83 -2.87 -9.88
CA VAL A 167 32.30 -2.88 -9.88
C VAL A 167 32.84 -3.17 -11.27
N ILE A 168 32.23 -4.13 -11.99
CA ILE A 168 32.71 -4.59 -13.31
C ILE A 168 32.39 -3.60 -14.41
N GLU A 169 31.16 -3.09 -14.49
CA GLU A 169 30.73 -2.20 -15.58
C GLU A 169 30.95 -0.72 -15.26
N HIS A 170 30.75 -0.33 -14.00
CA HIS A 170 30.75 1.09 -13.60
C HIS A 170 32.01 1.51 -12.84
N GLY A 171 32.92 0.58 -12.52
CA GLY A 171 34.16 0.87 -11.80
C GLY A 171 33.93 1.45 -10.40
N LEU A 172 32.73 1.28 -9.82
CA LEU A 172 32.33 1.83 -8.53
C LEU A 172 32.87 0.96 -7.39
N ALA A 173 34.19 0.81 -7.33
CA ALA A 173 34.89 0.21 -6.20
C ALA A 173 34.90 1.21 -5.02
N GLY A 174 33.80 1.29 -4.28
CA GLY A 174 33.81 1.83 -2.91
C GLY A 174 33.59 3.34 -2.72
N THR A 175 33.28 4.13 -3.75
CA THR A 175 32.86 5.54 -3.59
C THR A 175 31.39 5.71 -3.97
N ASN A 176 30.53 5.72 -2.94
CA ASN A 176 29.07 5.93 -2.98
C ASN A 176 28.20 4.69 -3.22
N VAL A 177 28.55 3.55 -2.60
CA VAL A 177 27.51 2.60 -2.22
C VAL A 177 26.67 3.31 -1.17
N ALA A 178 25.40 3.61 -1.49
CA ALA A 178 24.38 3.93 -0.50
C ALA A 178 24.60 2.97 0.66
N ARG A 179 25.03 3.51 1.80
CA ARG A 179 25.43 2.71 2.96
C ARG A 179 24.26 1.82 3.35
N TYR A 180 24.22 0.60 2.83
CA TYR A 180 23.69 -0.53 3.54
C TYR A 180 24.45 -0.48 4.85
N VAL A 181 23.75 -0.02 5.90
CA VAL A 181 24.23 -0.18 7.25
C VAL A 181 24.24 -1.69 7.47
N LEU A 182 25.33 -2.33 7.06
CA LEU A 182 25.86 -3.46 7.78
C LEU A 182 25.94 -2.96 9.21
N GLU A 183 25.01 -3.39 10.06
CA GLU A 183 25.02 -3.05 11.47
C GLU A 183 26.40 -3.44 12.00
N LYS A 184 27.27 -2.45 12.20
CA LYS A 184 28.51 -2.67 12.92
C LYS A 184 28.09 -3.25 14.27
N PRO A 185 28.69 -4.36 14.74
CA PRO A 185 28.38 -4.87 16.06
C PRO A 185 28.56 -3.71 17.04
N LEU A 186 27.49 -3.37 17.76
CA LEU A 186 27.50 -2.25 18.69
C LEU A 186 28.67 -2.47 19.65
N SER A 187 29.62 -1.52 19.69
CA SER A 187 30.65 -1.51 20.72
C SER A 187 29.96 -1.60 22.09
N THR A 188 30.51 -2.42 23.00
CA THR A 188 29.95 -2.68 24.33
C THR A 188 29.61 -1.37 25.07
N ARG A 189 30.41 -0.31 24.85
CA ARG A 189 30.18 1.02 25.45
C ARG A 189 28.91 1.70 24.92
N THR A 190 28.64 1.59 23.62
CA THR A 190 27.44 2.14 22.99
C THR A 190 26.20 1.35 23.40
N PHE A 191 26.30 0.02 23.44
CA PHE A 191 25.22 -0.85 23.91
C PHE A 191 24.82 -0.54 25.36
N GLN A 192 25.80 -0.36 26.25
CA GLN A 192 25.56 0.02 27.65
C GLN A 192 24.91 1.40 27.77
N THR A 193 25.31 2.36 26.94
CA THR A 193 24.74 3.72 26.96
C THR A 193 23.28 3.73 26.51
N VAL A 194 22.98 3.04 25.41
CA VAL A 194 21.61 2.88 24.89
C VAL A 194 20.74 2.11 25.89
N THR A 195 21.27 1.03 26.47
CA THR A 195 20.54 0.24 27.48
C THR A 195 20.23 1.07 28.73
N LYS A 196 21.19 1.88 29.21
CA LYS A 196 20.96 2.80 30.34
C LYS A 196 19.89 3.84 30.00
N ALA A 197 19.92 4.41 28.80
CA ALA A 197 18.92 5.38 28.35
C ALA A 197 17.50 4.77 28.29
N ILE A 198 17.36 3.57 27.71
CA ILE A 198 16.09 2.84 27.63
C ILE A 198 15.58 2.49 29.04
N THR A 199 16.46 2.04 29.93
CA THR A 199 16.10 1.68 31.31
C THR A 199 15.66 2.92 32.10
N LYS A 200 16.38 4.04 31.96
CA LYS A 200 16.00 5.33 32.57
C LYS A 200 14.64 5.81 32.06
N TRP A 201 14.39 5.72 30.77
CA TRP A 201 13.10 6.09 30.19
C TRP A 201 11.96 5.20 30.72
N LYS A 202 12.15 3.88 30.76
CA LYS A 202 11.14 2.95 31.33
C LYS A 202 10.85 3.26 32.80
N MET A 203 11.87 3.58 33.59
CA MET A 203 11.70 3.97 35.00
C MET A 203 10.88 5.26 35.12
N LEU A 204 11.22 6.31 34.35
CA LEU A 204 10.48 7.57 34.35
C LEU A 204 9.03 7.39 33.90
N ALA A 205 8.80 6.59 32.86
CA ALA A 205 7.45 6.26 32.39
C ALA A 205 6.63 5.54 33.47
N LYS A 206 7.24 4.59 34.19
CA LYS A 206 6.59 3.87 35.31
C LYS A 206 6.27 4.80 36.47
N THR A 207 7.17 5.72 36.83
CA THR A 207 6.94 6.71 37.89
C THR A 207 5.83 7.68 37.51
N LYS A 208 5.81 8.17 36.26
CA LYS A 208 4.74 9.07 35.76
C LYS A 208 3.38 8.37 35.67
N SER A 209 3.37 7.09 35.32
CA SER A 209 2.14 6.27 35.37
C SER A 209 1.65 6.09 36.80
N ARG A 210 2.55 5.84 37.77
CA ARG A 210 2.19 5.75 39.18
C ARG A 210 1.65 7.08 39.72
N SER A 211 2.28 8.21 39.42
CA SER A 211 1.79 9.52 39.87
C SER A 211 0.40 9.83 39.29
N LYS A 212 0.18 9.54 38.00
CA LYS A 212 -1.15 9.69 37.38
C LYS A 212 -2.21 8.81 38.04
N ARG A 213 -1.88 7.57 38.40
CA ARG A 213 -2.78 6.67 39.14
C ARG A 213 -3.10 7.19 40.54
N MET A 214 -2.11 7.74 41.25
CA MET A 214 -2.34 8.34 42.56
C MET A 214 -3.21 9.59 42.47
N GLU A 215 -3.01 10.43 41.45
CA GLU A 215 -3.84 11.62 41.24
C GLU A 215 -5.28 11.24 40.90
N GLN A 216 -5.49 10.23 40.05
CA GLN A 216 -6.81 9.70 39.75
C GLN A 216 -7.48 9.11 40.99
N ALA A 217 -6.74 8.39 41.84
CA ALA A 217 -7.27 7.88 43.10
C ALA A 217 -7.62 9.01 44.08
N ARG A 218 -6.83 10.09 44.13
CA ARG A 218 -7.10 11.28 44.94
C ARG A 218 -8.37 11.99 44.47
N GLN A 219 -8.51 12.21 43.16
CA GLN A 219 -9.72 12.81 42.61
C GLN A 219 -10.94 11.95 42.87
N LYS A 220 -10.83 10.62 42.72
CA LYS A 220 -11.93 9.71 43.06
C LYS A 220 -12.36 9.85 44.53
N ARG A 221 -11.41 9.93 45.47
CA ARG A 221 -11.73 10.17 46.89
C ARG A 221 -12.41 11.52 47.12
N LEU A 222 -11.92 12.58 46.49
CA LEU A 222 -12.54 13.91 46.60
C LEU A 222 -13.97 13.91 46.00
N THR A 223 -14.19 13.15 44.93
CA THR A 223 -15.51 13.01 44.31
C THR A 223 -16.45 12.17 45.18
N GLU A 224 -15.95 11.10 45.80
CA GLU A 224 -16.68 10.28 46.77
C GLU A 224 -17.01 11.07 48.06
N GLU A 225 -16.10 11.90 48.57
CA GLU A 225 -16.36 12.83 49.67
C GLU A 225 -17.43 13.87 49.28
N GLN A 226 -17.34 14.47 48.09
CA GLN A 226 -18.37 15.40 47.60
C GLN A 226 -19.74 14.73 47.43
N ALA A 227 -19.79 13.47 47.01
CA ALA A 227 -21.02 12.70 46.91
C ALA A 227 -21.61 12.34 48.28
N PHE A 228 -20.76 12.05 49.28
CA PHE A 228 -21.19 11.83 50.66
C PHE A 228 -21.81 13.12 51.25
N THR A 229 -21.17 14.27 51.06
CA THR A 229 -21.70 15.58 51.52
C THR A 229 -22.99 15.99 50.79
N ALA A 230 -23.19 15.57 49.53
CA ALA A 230 -24.42 15.83 48.77
C ALA A 230 -25.60 14.92 49.17
N THR A 231 -25.33 13.76 49.79
CA THR A 231 -26.39 12.85 50.28
C THR A 231 -26.96 13.29 51.64
N ASP A 232 -26.24 14.16 52.36
CA ASP A 232 -26.65 14.72 53.68
C ASP A 232 -27.48 16.02 53.56
N THR A 233 -27.82 16.48 52.35
CA THR A 233 -28.56 17.73 52.11
C THR A 233 -29.76 17.60 51.16
N THR A 234 -30.56 16.53 51.32
CA THR A 234 -31.99 16.57 50.94
C THR A 234 -32.83 16.78 52.22
N PRO A 235 -33.60 17.87 52.35
CA PRO A 235 -34.07 18.35 53.65
C PRO A 235 -35.41 17.71 54.09
N THR A 236 -35.42 17.13 55.29
CA THR A 236 -36.62 17.10 56.14
C THR A 236 -36.34 17.85 57.43
N VAL A 237 -36.65 19.15 57.40
CA VAL A 237 -37.38 19.91 58.43
C VAL A 237 -37.13 19.52 59.89
N ASN A 238 -36.33 20.32 60.61
CA ASN A 238 -36.76 21.06 61.82
C ASN A 238 -35.59 21.75 62.55
N GLY A 239 -35.72 23.06 62.79
CA GLY A 239 -35.26 23.68 64.05
C GLY A 239 -33.90 24.42 64.08
N ALA A 240 -33.99 25.76 63.96
CA ALA A 240 -33.37 26.77 64.83
C ALA A 240 -31.83 27.01 64.87
N ASN A 241 -31.52 28.31 64.69
CA ASN A 241 -30.44 29.13 65.27
C ASN A 241 -28.99 29.07 64.71
N GLY A 242 -28.69 30.07 63.85
CA GLY A 242 -27.72 31.12 64.18
C GLY A 242 -26.27 30.95 63.66
N GLY A 243 -25.92 31.63 62.56
CA GLY A 243 -24.51 31.82 62.18
C GLY A 243 -24.27 32.29 60.74
N ILE A 244 -24.25 33.62 60.55
CA ILE A 244 -23.55 34.42 59.50
C ILE A 244 -22.34 33.67 58.89
N SER A 245 -22.10 33.53 57.57
CA SER A 245 -22.20 34.48 56.45
C SER A 245 -22.31 33.74 55.08
N LYS A 246 -22.94 34.40 54.10
CA LYS A 246 -23.15 33.93 52.71
C LYS A 246 -21.94 34.29 51.82
N PHE A 247 -21.58 33.45 50.84
CA PHE A 247 -21.16 33.97 49.54
C PHE A 247 -21.53 33.02 48.38
N ALA A 248 -22.13 33.62 47.34
CA ALA A 248 -22.83 33.02 46.21
C ALA A 248 -21.87 32.59 45.08
N ILE A 249 -22.19 31.51 44.35
CA ILE A 249 -22.71 31.48 42.96
C ILE A 249 -21.95 32.40 41.98
N ASN A 250 -21.33 31.85 40.93
CA ASN A 250 -21.92 31.84 39.58
C ASN A 250 -21.01 31.17 38.54
N ILE A 251 -21.64 30.42 37.65
CA ILE A 251 -21.08 29.80 36.45
C ILE A 251 -21.24 30.79 35.29
N PRO A 252 -20.25 30.98 34.41
CA PRO A 252 -20.50 31.50 33.08
C PRO A 252 -20.53 30.37 32.04
N MET A 253 -21.62 30.38 31.28
CA MET A 253 -21.94 29.58 30.10
C MET A 253 -21.33 30.21 28.84
N ALA A 254 -21.37 29.44 27.73
CA ALA A 254 -21.11 29.81 26.33
C ALA A 254 -19.63 29.73 25.91
N LEU A 255 -19.24 29.12 24.78
CA LEU A 255 -19.91 28.79 23.52
C LEU A 255 -19.19 27.60 22.87
#